data_AF-A0A2H6AGL1-F1
#
_entry.id   AF-A0A2H6AGL1-F1
#
_cell.length_a   1.000
_cell.length_b   1.000
_cell.length_c   1.000
_cell.angle_alpha   90.00
_cell.angle_beta   90.00
_cell.angle_gamma   90.00
#
_symmetry.space_group_name_H-M   'P 1'
#
loop_
_entity.id
_entity.type
_entity.pdbx_description
1 polymer ?
#
loop_
_entity_poly.entity_id
_entity_poly.type
_entity_poly.pdbx_seq_one_letter_code
_entity_poly.pdbx_strand_id
1 'polypeptide(L)'
;MLYQVATAALSPADIAAPIRSIFRRCPTASIVFDEVIAVNPHRREVLCRRSGAIGYDFLMLAPGSCPNYFGHDHWQQFALPLKTLRDALELRRRILEAYELAASCPDPEAARAYTTFVVIGGGPTGVELAGALAEIGRFTMVQDFPHLRPEDIRVVLLEAGERLLPSFPPSLSARALRDLEELGVHVRLGVRASDVRPTGVMLSTGEFLAARTVIWAAGTRAPSFLQSLGVPLDRNGRVVVALDCSVPGFPEIFVIGDAACFRDERYGELPQLAPVALQQGRFVARILRKRLPHTNALPSATAIKASWRPSGEPAPWQRCRRSSTSGASWHGCSGL
;
A
#
# COMPACT_ATOMS: atom_id res chain seq x y z
N MET A 1 1.04 -5.60 5.06
CA MET A 1 0.22 -6.83 5.04
C MET A 1 -0.26 -7.26 3.65
N LEU A 2 -0.70 -6.38 2.75
CA LEU A 2 -1.11 -6.81 1.40
C LEU A 2 -0.02 -7.59 0.64
N TYR A 3 1.25 -7.23 0.85
CA TYR A 3 2.38 -7.92 0.21
C TYR A 3 2.48 -9.39 0.65
N GLN A 4 2.18 -9.70 1.92
CA GLN A 4 2.17 -11.08 2.43
C GLN A 4 1.04 -11.90 1.83
N VAL A 5 -0.10 -11.27 1.54
CA VAL A 5 -1.13 -11.94 0.74
C VAL A 5 -0.62 -12.12 -0.69
N ALA A 6 -0.03 -11.10 -1.31
CA ALA A 6 0.52 -11.24 -2.67
C ALA A 6 1.57 -12.35 -2.78
N THR A 7 2.31 -12.61 -1.72
CA THR A 7 3.37 -13.61 -1.70
C THR A 7 2.95 -14.90 -0.97
N ALA A 8 1.64 -15.12 -0.79
CA ALA A 8 1.07 -16.32 -0.17
C ALA A 8 1.49 -16.63 1.28
N ALA A 9 2.16 -15.71 1.97
CA ALA A 9 2.52 -15.84 3.39
C ALA A 9 1.31 -15.67 4.34
N LEU A 10 0.25 -14.99 3.90
CA LEU A 10 -1.00 -14.83 4.67
C LEU A 10 -2.24 -15.13 3.82
N SER A 11 -3.31 -15.56 4.47
CA SER A 11 -4.64 -15.65 3.86
C SER A 11 -5.27 -14.27 3.75
N PRO A 12 -6.08 -14.00 2.69
CA PRO A 12 -6.97 -12.84 2.65
C PRO A 12 -7.79 -12.62 3.92
N ALA A 13 -8.23 -13.70 4.56
CA ALA A 13 -9.06 -13.65 5.76
C ALA A 13 -8.30 -13.12 6.98
N ASP A 14 -6.96 -13.22 7.00
CA ASP A 14 -6.13 -12.77 8.13
C ASP A 14 -5.98 -11.24 8.17
N ILE A 15 -6.22 -10.57 7.04
CA ILE A 15 -5.96 -9.13 6.89
C ILE A 15 -7.20 -8.31 6.57
N ALA A 16 -8.36 -8.95 6.36
CA ALA A 16 -9.60 -8.30 5.98
C ALA A 16 -10.75 -8.69 6.92
N ALA A 17 -11.53 -7.70 7.32
CA ALA A 17 -12.73 -7.90 8.16
C ALA A 17 -13.96 -7.29 7.48
N PRO A 18 -15.12 -7.96 7.49
CA PRO A 18 -16.34 -7.38 6.97
C PRO A 18 -16.77 -6.14 7.77
N ILE A 19 -17.01 -5.01 7.10
CA ILE A 19 -17.44 -3.76 7.75
C ILE A 19 -18.74 -3.98 8.56
N ARG A 20 -19.68 -4.79 8.04
CA ARG A 20 -20.92 -5.15 8.76
C ARG A 20 -20.66 -5.86 10.08
N SER A 21 -19.63 -6.69 10.16
CA SER A 21 -19.24 -7.35 11.41
C SER A 21 -18.68 -6.36 12.43
N ILE A 22 -17.90 -5.37 11.97
CA ILE A 22 -17.33 -4.31 12.82
C ILE A 22 -18.43 -3.47 13.47
N PHE A 23 -19.46 -3.09 12.71
CA PHE A 23 -20.56 -2.25 13.18
C PHE A 23 -21.79 -3.03 13.70
N ARG A 24 -21.72 -4.36 13.86
CA ARG A 24 -22.86 -5.20 14.26
C ARG A 24 -23.54 -4.77 15.56
N ARG A 25 -22.80 -4.15 16.48
CA ARG A 25 -23.30 -3.66 17.78
C ARG A 25 -23.68 -2.17 17.77
N CYS A 26 -23.70 -1.53 16.61
CA CYS A 26 -24.09 -0.14 16.42
C CYS A 26 -25.42 -0.10 15.63
N PRO A 27 -26.57 -0.21 16.29
CA PRO A 27 -27.87 -0.31 15.60
C PRO A 27 -28.21 0.94 14.78
N THR A 28 -27.59 2.07 15.08
CA THR A 28 -27.74 3.34 14.36
C THR A 28 -26.82 3.47 13.14
N ALA A 29 -25.90 2.53 12.93
CA ALA A 29 -24.99 2.55 11.80
C ALA A 29 -25.62 1.88 10.57
N SER A 30 -25.75 2.64 9.49
CA SER A 30 -26.13 2.11 8.18
C SER A 30 -24.90 1.95 7.28
N ILE A 31 -24.82 0.81 6.59
CA ILE A 31 -23.73 0.49 5.67
C ILE A 31 -24.31 0.37 4.27
N VAL A 32 -23.90 1.30 3.41
CA VAL A 32 -24.22 1.34 1.99
C VAL A 32 -23.00 0.83 1.22
N PHE A 33 -23.18 -0.23 0.45
CA PHE A 33 -22.13 -0.73 -0.44
C PHE A 33 -22.28 -0.03 -1.79
N ASP A 34 -21.54 1.05 -2.01
CA ASP A 34 -21.55 1.80 -3.26
C ASP A 34 -20.27 2.61 -3.49
N GLU A 35 -20.12 3.15 -4.70
CA GLU A 35 -19.00 4.00 -5.07
C GLU A 35 -19.45 5.47 -5.10
N VAL A 36 -18.73 6.32 -4.38
CA VAL A 36 -18.92 7.78 -4.42
C VAL A 36 -18.28 8.32 -5.71
N ILE A 37 -19.06 9.03 -6.51
CA ILE A 37 -18.61 9.61 -7.79
C ILE A 37 -18.46 11.13 -7.74
N ALA A 38 -19.13 11.80 -6.80
CA ALA A 38 -19.01 13.23 -6.55
C ALA A 38 -19.56 13.62 -5.16
N VAL A 39 -19.21 14.80 -4.70
CA VAL A 39 -19.74 15.45 -3.50
C VAL A 39 -20.25 16.82 -3.91
N ASN A 40 -21.49 17.14 -3.55
CA ASN A 40 -22.03 18.49 -3.68
C ASN A 40 -22.03 19.15 -2.29
N PRO A 41 -21.06 20.03 -1.99
CA PRO A 41 -20.96 20.61 -0.66
C PRO A 41 -22.08 21.63 -0.39
N HIS A 42 -22.58 22.34 -1.41
CA HIS A 42 -23.65 23.33 -1.26
C HIS A 42 -25.02 22.70 -0.98
N ARG A 43 -25.30 21.53 -1.57
CA ARG A 43 -26.52 20.76 -1.31
C ARG A 43 -26.39 19.81 -0.11
N ARG A 44 -25.17 19.66 0.44
CA ARG A 44 -24.82 18.69 1.46
C ARG A 44 -25.19 17.25 1.09
N GLU A 45 -24.79 16.86 -0.12
CA GLU A 45 -25.09 15.54 -0.68
C GLU A 45 -23.81 14.86 -1.19
N VAL A 46 -23.75 13.55 -1.02
CA VAL A 46 -22.78 12.67 -1.69
C VAL A 46 -23.52 11.96 -2.82
N LEU A 47 -22.96 12.00 -4.03
CA LEU A 47 -23.50 11.29 -5.19
C LEU A 47 -22.83 9.93 -5.31
N CYS A 48 -23.64 8.88 -5.22
CA CYS A 48 -23.22 7.49 -5.33
C CYS A 48 -23.64 6.90 -6.67
N ARG A 49 -22.82 5.99 -7.22
CA ARG A 49 -23.03 5.40 -8.55
C ARG A 49 -24.37 4.67 -8.70
N ARG A 50 -24.82 3.96 -7.67
CA ARG A 50 -26.05 3.14 -7.70
C ARG A 50 -27.17 3.68 -6.83
N SER A 51 -26.82 4.29 -5.70
CA SER A 51 -27.76 4.70 -4.65
C SER A 51 -28.27 6.13 -4.84
N GLY A 52 -27.75 6.86 -5.84
CA GLY A 52 -28.11 8.26 -6.07
C GLY A 52 -27.52 9.20 -5.03
N ALA A 53 -28.24 10.28 -4.72
CA ALA A 53 -27.81 11.30 -3.76
C ALA A 53 -28.12 10.88 -2.31
N ILE A 54 -27.13 11.00 -1.43
CA ILE A 54 -27.27 10.77 0.02
C ILE A 54 -26.94 12.07 0.75
N GLY A 55 -27.91 12.63 1.46
CA GLY A 55 -27.73 13.85 2.26
C GLY A 55 -26.92 13.63 3.54
N TYR A 56 -26.28 14.69 4.05
CA TYR A 56 -25.53 14.66 5.32
C TYR A 56 -25.63 15.97 6.11
N ASP A 57 -25.51 15.86 7.44
CA ASP A 57 -25.25 17.02 8.30
C ASP A 57 -23.76 17.29 8.48
N PHE A 58 -22.98 16.20 8.60
CA PHE A 58 -21.53 16.19 8.65
C PHE A 58 -21.00 15.11 7.71
N LEU A 59 -19.91 15.39 7.01
CA LEU A 59 -19.28 14.47 6.08
C LEU A 59 -17.82 14.23 6.46
N MET A 60 -17.41 12.97 6.59
CA MET A 60 -16.00 12.59 6.75
C MET A 60 -15.58 11.74 5.55
N LEU A 61 -14.70 12.30 4.72
CA LEU A 61 -14.13 11.65 3.55
C LEU A 61 -12.80 10.99 3.91
N ALA A 62 -12.76 9.66 3.79
CA ALA A 62 -11.55 8.85 3.98
C ALA A 62 -11.34 7.86 2.82
N PRO A 63 -11.35 8.30 1.54
CA PRO A 63 -11.36 7.38 0.41
C PRO A 63 -9.98 6.76 0.10
N GLY A 64 -8.95 7.11 0.86
CA GLY A 64 -7.58 6.62 0.65
C GLY A 64 -6.92 7.22 -0.59
N SER A 65 -6.10 6.42 -1.26
CA SER A 65 -5.36 6.81 -2.46
C SER A 65 -5.41 5.74 -3.55
N CYS A 66 -5.22 6.17 -4.79
CA CYS A 66 -5.08 5.33 -5.98
C CYS A 66 -3.61 5.29 -6.43
N PRO A 67 -3.20 4.26 -7.19
CA PRO A 67 -1.91 4.27 -7.88
C PRO A 67 -1.80 5.48 -8.81
N ASN A 68 -0.60 6.03 -8.94
CA ASN A 68 -0.31 7.08 -9.89
C ASN A 68 0.73 6.60 -10.91
N TYR A 69 0.34 6.44 -12.17
CA TYR A 69 1.24 6.06 -13.27
C TYR A 69 1.87 7.27 -13.97
N PHE A 70 1.77 8.47 -13.37
CA PHE A 70 2.41 9.70 -13.84
C PHE A 70 2.09 10.06 -15.30
N GLY A 71 0.83 9.83 -15.72
CA GLY A 71 0.37 10.07 -17.10
C GLY A 71 0.40 8.84 -17.99
N HIS A 72 0.94 7.71 -17.52
CA HIS A 72 1.00 6.45 -18.24
C HIS A 72 -0.03 5.42 -17.73
N ASP A 73 -1.29 5.83 -17.55
CA ASP A 73 -2.34 4.97 -16.96
C ASP A 73 -2.53 3.63 -17.72
N HIS A 74 -2.18 3.59 -19.02
CA HIS A 74 -2.17 2.37 -19.83
C HIS A 74 -1.15 1.32 -19.37
N TRP A 75 -0.15 1.66 -18.56
CA TRP A 75 0.81 0.71 -17.99
C TRP A 75 0.18 -0.22 -16.96
N GLN A 76 -0.98 0.13 -16.37
CA GLN A 76 -1.62 -0.65 -15.31
C GLN A 76 -1.91 -2.11 -15.70
N GLN A 77 -2.19 -2.37 -16.98
CA GLN A 77 -2.44 -3.73 -17.46
C GLN A 77 -1.19 -4.63 -17.41
N PHE A 78 0.01 -4.03 -17.47
CA PHE A 78 1.29 -4.71 -17.49
C PHE A 78 2.03 -4.61 -16.14
N ALA A 79 1.92 -3.49 -15.44
CA ALA A 79 2.51 -3.25 -14.13
C ALA A 79 1.42 -3.19 -13.05
N LEU A 80 1.24 -4.30 -12.34
CA LEU A 80 0.19 -4.44 -11.33
C LEU A 80 0.45 -3.54 -10.12
N PRO A 81 -0.53 -2.77 -9.65
CA PRO A 81 -0.41 -2.10 -8.37
C PRO A 81 -0.52 -3.10 -7.22
N LEU A 82 -0.25 -2.65 -5.99
CA LEU A 82 -0.63 -3.38 -4.78
C LEU A 82 -1.35 -2.44 -3.80
N LYS A 83 -2.65 -2.22 -4.03
CA LYS A 83 -3.50 -1.33 -3.22
C LYS A 83 -4.72 -2.03 -2.64
N THR A 84 -5.18 -3.09 -3.27
CA THR A 84 -6.38 -3.81 -2.86
C THR A 84 -6.09 -5.29 -2.63
N LEU A 85 -7.01 -5.98 -1.95
CA LEU A 85 -6.94 -7.43 -1.81
C LEU A 85 -7.02 -8.15 -3.16
N ARG A 86 -7.77 -7.59 -4.12
CA ARG A 86 -7.84 -8.10 -5.49
C ARG A 86 -6.48 -8.03 -6.16
N ASP A 87 -5.77 -6.92 -6.00
CA ASP A 87 -4.43 -6.75 -6.54
C ASP A 87 -3.46 -7.79 -5.96
N ALA A 88 -3.55 -8.02 -4.64
CA ALA A 88 -2.71 -9.02 -3.98
C ALA A 88 -2.97 -10.43 -4.51
N LEU A 89 -4.23 -10.82 -4.69
CA LEU A 89 -4.58 -12.14 -5.24
C LEU A 89 -4.16 -12.30 -6.70
N GLU A 90 -4.34 -11.27 -7.53
CA GLU A 90 -3.88 -11.30 -8.93
C GLU A 90 -2.36 -11.35 -9.00
N LEU A 91 -1.65 -10.61 -8.15
CA LEU A 91 -0.20 -10.67 -8.08
C LEU A 91 0.29 -12.05 -7.63
N ARG A 92 -0.35 -12.65 -6.61
CA ARG A 92 -0.08 -14.04 -6.20
C ARG A 92 -0.22 -15.01 -7.35
N ARG A 93 -1.34 -14.91 -8.09
CA ARG A 93 -1.60 -15.76 -9.26
C ARG A 93 -0.47 -15.64 -10.29
N ARG A 94 -0.06 -14.41 -10.66
CA ARG A 94 1.02 -14.18 -11.63
C ARG A 94 2.38 -14.66 -11.14
N ILE A 95 2.68 -14.50 -9.85
CA ILE A 95 3.95 -14.98 -9.28
C ILE A 95 4.02 -16.50 -9.39
N LEU A 96 3.00 -17.23 -8.94
CA LEU A 96 2.99 -18.69 -8.98
C LEU A 96 2.97 -19.22 -10.42
N GLU A 97 2.16 -18.63 -11.29
CA GLU A 97 2.11 -18.98 -12.71
C GLU A 97 3.45 -18.75 -13.42
N ALA A 98 4.20 -17.71 -13.03
CA ALA A 98 5.51 -17.45 -13.61
C ALA A 98 6.51 -18.58 -13.30
N TYR A 99 6.49 -19.17 -12.10
CA TYR A 99 7.33 -20.32 -11.77
C TYR A 99 6.98 -21.56 -12.60
N GLU A 100 5.69 -21.85 -12.76
CA GLU A 100 5.21 -22.97 -13.60
C GLU A 100 5.60 -22.81 -15.07
N LEU A 101 5.43 -21.59 -15.60
CA LEU A 101 5.82 -21.27 -16.97
C LEU A 101 7.33 -21.30 -17.16
N ALA A 102 8.12 -20.87 -16.17
CA ALA A 102 9.57 -20.98 -16.21
C ALA A 102 10.04 -22.44 -16.24
N ALA A 103 9.48 -23.29 -15.37
CA ALA A 103 9.86 -24.70 -15.25
C ALA A 103 9.53 -25.53 -16.51
N SER A 104 8.48 -25.13 -17.24
CA SER A 104 8.06 -25.78 -18.49
C SER A 104 8.63 -25.13 -19.76
N CYS A 105 9.41 -24.06 -19.64
CA CYS A 105 9.94 -23.32 -20.79
C CYS A 105 11.27 -23.91 -21.28
N PRO A 106 11.36 -24.38 -22.54
CA PRO A 106 12.58 -24.95 -23.08
C PRO A 106 13.63 -23.89 -23.45
N ASP A 107 13.22 -22.64 -23.69
CA ASP A 107 14.14 -21.54 -23.99
C ASP A 107 14.65 -20.89 -22.70
N PRO A 108 15.96 -20.96 -22.40
CA PRO A 108 16.52 -20.41 -21.18
C PRO A 108 16.36 -18.89 -21.03
N GLU A 109 16.33 -18.14 -22.14
CA GLU A 109 16.14 -16.69 -22.09
C GLU A 109 14.69 -16.33 -21.75
N ALA A 110 13.72 -17.01 -22.37
CA ALA A 110 12.30 -16.86 -22.02
C ALA A 110 12.01 -17.33 -20.59
N ALA A 111 12.59 -18.45 -20.15
CA ALA A 111 12.46 -18.95 -18.77
C ALA A 111 12.95 -17.89 -17.75
N ARG A 112 14.09 -17.25 -18.03
CA ARG A 112 14.65 -16.17 -17.19
C ARG A 112 13.73 -14.95 -17.11
N ALA A 113 13.02 -14.62 -18.19
CA ALA A 113 12.07 -13.52 -18.16
C ALA A 113 10.86 -13.82 -17.26
N TYR A 114 10.46 -15.09 -17.11
CA TYR A 114 9.42 -15.49 -16.15
C TYR A 114 9.89 -15.37 -14.70
N THR A 115 11.14 -15.76 -14.41
CA THR A 115 11.72 -15.67 -13.06
C THR A 115 12.33 -14.30 -12.73
N THR A 116 12.20 -13.32 -13.63
CA THR A 116 12.56 -11.92 -13.37
C THR A 116 11.34 -11.11 -12.94
N PHE A 117 11.37 -10.63 -11.70
CA PHE A 117 10.35 -9.77 -11.10
C PHE A 117 10.86 -8.33 -11.02
N VAL A 118 10.15 -7.39 -11.61
CA VAL A 118 10.52 -5.96 -11.57
C VAL A 118 9.55 -5.20 -10.68
N VAL A 119 10.06 -4.61 -9.61
CA VAL A 119 9.31 -3.73 -8.70
C VAL A 119 9.70 -2.28 -8.99
N ILE A 120 8.74 -1.44 -9.33
CA ILE A 120 8.94 -0.02 -9.64
C ILE A 120 8.48 0.81 -8.43
N GLY A 121 9.42 1.50 -7.77
CA GLY A 121 9.19 2.39 -6.63
C GLY A 121 9.81 1.87 -5.34
N GLY A 122 10.83 2.55 -4.83
CA GLY A 122 11.57 2.26 -3.59
C GLY A 122 10.93 2.82 -2.31
N GLY A 123 9.61 3.03 -2.32
CA GLY A 123 8.83 3.35 -1.11
C GLY A 123 8.59 2.11 -0.24
N PRO A 124 7.90 2.27 0.91
CA PRO A 124 7.64 1.15 1.84
C PRO A 124 7.06 -0.09 1.17
N THR A 125 6.04 0.10 0.33
CA THR A 125 5.38 -1.01 -0.39
C THR A 125 6.32 -1.76 -1.33
N GLY A 126 7.16 -1.04 -2.09
CA GLY A 126 8.08 -1.68 -3.03
C GLY A 126 9.26 -2.37 -2.34
N VAL A 127 9.76 -1.79 -1.24
CA VAL A 127 10.79 -2.42 -0.41
C VAL A 127 10.27 -3.72 0.24
N GLU A 128 9.08 -3.70 0.84
CA GLU A 128 8.45 -4.90 1.41
C GLU A 128 8.22 -5.99 0.36
N LEU A 129 7.70 -5.61 -0.81
CA LEU A 129 7.47 -6.55 -1.91
C LEU A 129 8.76 -7.15 -2.46
N ALA A 130 9.79 -6.34 -2.71
CA ALA A 130 11.05 -6.82 -3.25
C ALA A 130 11.74 -7.81 -2.30
N GLY A 131 11.75 -7.50 -1.00
CA GLY A 131 12.26 -8.41 0.02
C GLY A 131 11.48 -9.72 0.08
N ALA A 132 10.14 -9.65 0.13
CA ALA A 132 9.30 -10.85 0.20
C ALA A 132 9.40 -11.73 -1.05
N LEU A 133 9.52 -11.15 -2.24
CA LEU A 133 9.74 -11.88 -3.49
C LEU A 133 11.09 -12.60 -3.49
N ALA A 134 12.15 -11.92 -3.02
CA ALA A 134 13.47 -12.53 -2.94
C ALA A 134 13.51 -13.67 -1.91
N GLU A 135 12.88 -13.47 -0.76
CA GLU A 135 12.78 -14.49 0.29
C GLU A 135 12.06 -15.75 -0.21
N ILE A 136 10.86 -15.60 -0.77
CA ILE A 136 10.07 -16.75 -1.25
C ILE A 136 10.71 -17.43 -2.44
N GLY A 137 11.26 -16.65 -3.37
CA GLY A 137 11.99 -17.20 -4.51
C GLY A 137 13.16 -18.07 -4.07
N ARG A 138 13.98 -17.58 -3.14
CA ARG A 138 15.23 -18.25 -2.74
C ARG A 138 15.06 -19.37 -1.73
N PHE A 139 14.04 -19.32 -0.88
CA PHE A 139 13.90 -20.27 0.23
C PHE A 139 12.71 -21.23 0.09
N THR A 140 11.64 -20.84 -0.61
CA THR A 140 10.42 -21.65 -0.74
C THR A 140 10.30 -22.25 -2.13
N MET A 141 10.27 -21.41 -3.17
CA MET A 141 9.94 -21.89 -4.53
C MET A 141 10.98 -22.85 -5.11
N VAL A 142 12.27 -22.66 -4.81
CA VAL A 142 13.32 -23.62 -5.22
C VAL A 142 13.16 -25.01 -4.61
N GLN A 143 12.38 -25.17 -3.54
CA GLN A 143 12.07 -26.49 -2.96
C GLN A 143 10.97 -27.20 -3.76
N ASP A 144 10.02 -26.44 -4.29
CA ASP A 144 8.89 -26.95 -5.08
C ASP A 144 9.26 -27.18 -6.56
N PHE A 145 10.29 -26.47 -7.06
CA PHE A 145 10.76 -26.53 -8.45
C PHE A 145 12.23 -26.98 -8.52
N PRO A 146 12.53 -28.29 -8.55
CA PRO A 146 13.91 -28.82 -8.44
C PRO A 146 14.89 -28.38 -9.52
N HIS A 147 14.38 -27.91 -10.67
CA HIS A 147 15.20 -27.42 -11.79
C HIS A 147 15.52 -25.93 -11.70
N LEU A 148 14.85 -25.19 -10.82
CA LEU A 148 15.14 -23.78 -10.58
C LEU A 148 16.14 -23.65 -9.44
N ARG A 149 17.20 -22.86 -9.67
CA ARG A 149 18.18 -22.55 -8.64
C ARG A 149 17.91 -21.16 -8.06
N PRO A 150 18.34 -20.87 -6.82
CA PRO A 150 18.17 -19.54 -6.23
C PRO A 150 18.74 -18.40 -7.09
N GLU A 151 19.77 -18.67 -7.89
CA GLU A 151 20.41 -17.69 -8.79
C GLU A 151 19.58 -17.40 -10.04
N ASP A 152 18.65 -18.28 -10.40
CA ASP A 152 17.77 -18.10 -11.55
C ASP A 152 16.60 -17.14 -11.21
N ILE A 153 16.37 -16.86 -9.92
CA ILE A 153 15.32 -15.95 -9.44
C ILE A 153 15.88 -14.54 -9.29
N ARG A 154 15.37 -13.62 -10.10
CA ARG A 154 15.89 -12.26 -10.17
C ARG A 154 14.82 -11.26 -9.76
N VAL A 155 15.05 -10.56 -8.65
CA VAL A 155 14.20 -9.44 -8.23
C VAL A 155 14.94 -8.13 -8.47
N VAL A 156 14.35 -7.23 -9.25
CA VAL A 156 14.93 -5.91 -9.56
C VAL A 156 14.03 -4.83 -8.98
N LEU A 157 14.57 -4.00 -8.08
CA LEU A 157 13.86 -2.85 -7.50
C LEU A 157 14.37 -1.56 -8.14
N LEU A 158 13.50 -0.85 -8.86
CA LEU A 158 13.81 0.43 -9.51
C LEU A 158 13.33 1.59 -8.65
N GLU A 159 14.19 2.55 -8.36
CA GLU A 159 13.87 3.80 -7.68
C GLU A 159 14.44 4.99 -8.47
N ALA A 160 13.59 5.97 -8.76
CA ALA A 160 13.97 7.13 -9.55
C ALA A 160 14.85 8.12 -8.77
N GLY A 161 14.71 8.17 -7.45
CA GLY A 161 15.52 8.98 -6.55
C GLY A 161 16.83 8.31 -6.14
N GLU A 162 17.60 9.03 -5.34
CA GLU A 162 18.93 8.61 -4.89
C GLU A 162 18.92 7.59 -3.74
N ARG A 163 17.76 7.36 -3.10
CA ARG A 163 17.65 6.52 -1.90
C ARG A 163 16.29 5.84 -1.83
N LEU A 164 16.30 4.61 -1.30
CA LEU A 164 15.08 3.93 -0.83
C LEU A 164 14.48 4.66 0.38
N LEU A 165 13.17 4.54 0.56
CA LEU A 165 12.46 5.06 1.72
C LEU A 165 12.81 6.54 2.02
N PRO A 166 12.66 7.47 1.06
CA PRO A 166 13.18 8.84 1.20
C PRO A 166 12.53 9.63 2.36
N SER A 167 11.35 9.20 2.83
CA SER A 167 10.69 9.76 4.02
C SER A 167 11.32 9.32 5.35
N PHE A 168 12.30 8.41 5.33
CA PHE A 168 13.01 7.93 6.50
C PHE A 168 14.40 8.57 6.62
N PRO A 169 14.98 8.61 7.83
CA PRO A 169 16.36 9.03 8.03
C PRO A 169 17.36 8.30 7.11
N PRO A 170 18.40 8.99 6.58
CA PRO A 170 19.35 8.39 5.64
C PRO A 170 20.01 7.10 6.11
N SER A 171 20.26 6.96 7.41
CA SER A 171 20.82 5.73 8.00
C SER A 171 19.90 4.53 7.83
N LEU A 172 18.57 4.72 7.92
CA LEU A 172 17.59 3.66 7.71
C LEU A 172 17.42 3.34 6.22
N SER A 173 17.46 4.33 5.34
CA SER A 173 17.48 4.11 3.89
C SER A 173 18.70 3.26 3.48
N ALA A 174 19.89 3.61 3.96
CA ALA A 174 21.12 2.88 3.66
C ALA A 174 21.10 1.46 4.25
N ARG A 175 20.46 1.28 5.40
CA ARG A 175 20.27 -0.04 6.01
C ARG A 175 19.37 -0.91 5.15
N ALA A 176 18.20 -0.40 4.74
CA ALA A 176 17.26 -1.12 3.89
C ALA A 176 17.87 -1.54 2.56
N LEU A 177 18.69 -0.67 1.94
CA LEU A 177 19.44 -1.01 0.72
C LEU A 177 20.34 -2.23 0.94
N ARG A 178 21.18 -2.21 1.98
CA ARG A 178 22.07 -3.33 2.29
C ARG A 178 21.32 -4.63 2.57
N ASP A 179 20.26 -4.56 3.38
CA ASP A 179 19.48 -5.74 3.72
C ASP A 179 18.83 -6.37 2.47
N LEU A 180 18.33 -5.55 1.53
CA LEU A 180 17.78 -6.02 0.25
C LEU A 180 18.86 -6.64 -0.65
N GLU A 181 20.03 -6.01 -0.76
CA GLU A 181 21.15 -6.53 -1.55
C GLU A 181 21.69 -7.84 -0.97
N GLU A 182 21.78 -7.97 0.36
CA GLU A 182 22.14 -9.22 1.05
C GLU A 182 21.11 -10.34 0.81
N LEU A 183 19.83 -10.00 0.65
CA LEU A 183 18.76 -10.92 0.24
C LEU A 183 18.81 -11.30 -1.25
N GLY A 184 19.66 -10.65 -2.05
CA GLY A 184 19.80 -10.90 -3.49
C GLY A 184 18.90 -10.03 -4.38
N VAL A 185 18.31 -8.96 -3.85
CA VAL A 185 17.57 -7.98 -4.65
C VAL A 185 18.54 -7.06 -5.38
N HIS A 186 18.35 -6.90 -6.70
CA HIS A 186 19.09 -5.94 -7.50
C HIS A 186 18.43 -4.56 -7.42
N VAL A 187 18.92 -3.70 -6.52
CA VAL A 187 18.41 -2.33 -6.37
C VAL A 187 19.07 -1.40 -7.38
N ARG A 188 18.28 -0.58 -8.08
CA ARG A 188 18.76 0.44 -9.02
C ARG A 188 18.19 1.80 -8.66
N LEU A 189 19.03 2.62 -8.05
CA LEU A 189 18.73 4.00 -7.67
C LEU A 189 19.04 4.96 -8.83
N GLY A 190 18.34 6.09 -8.90
CA GLY A 190 18.48 7.05 -10.02
C GLY A 190 17.95 6.52 -11.36
N VAL A 191 17.23 5.39 -11.37
CA VAL A 191 16.76 4.72 -12.57
C VAL A 191 15.24 4.67 -12.56
N ARG A 192 14.61 5.21 -13.61
CA ARG A 192 13.16 5.18 -13.78
C ARG A 192 12.74 4.28 -14.93
N ALA A 193 11.54 3.72 -14.83
CA ALA A 193 10.87 3.13 -15.97
C ALA A 193 10.47 4.25 -16.96
N SER A 194 10.76 4.04 -18.23
CA SER A 194 10.40 4.93 -19.34
C SER A 194 9.28 4.37 -20.21
N ASP A 195 9.14 3.04 -20.24
CA ASP A 195 8.04 2.32 -20.90
C ASP A 195 7.82 0.96 -20.22
N VAL A 196 6.57 0.50 -20.17
CA VAL A 196 6.20 -0.81 -19.61
C VAL A 196 5.41 -1.58 -20.65
N ARG A 197 5.87 -2.80 -20.93
CA ARG A 197 5.35 -3.69 -21.98
C ARG A 197 4.97 -5.04 -21.38
N PRO A 198 4.17 -5.87 -22.09
CA PRO A 198 3.88 -7.24 -21.65
C PRO A 198 5.13 -8.14 -21.50
N THR A 199 6.25 -7.74 -22.11
CA THR A 199 7.51 -8.50 -22.12
C THR A 199 8.57 -7.95 -21.16
N GLY A 200 8.33 -6.79 -20.54
CA GLY A 200 9.34 -6.17 -19.67
C GLY A 200 9.23 -4.66 -19.53
N VAL A 201 10.32 -4.04 -19.09
CA VAL A 201 10.40 -2.61 -18.78
C VAL A 201 11.58 -1.98 -19.50
N MET A 202 11.34 -0.86 -20.20
CA MET A 202 12.40 -0.01 -20.74
C MET A 202 12.85 0.98 -19.67
N LEU A 203 14.14 1.02 -19.38
CA LEU A 203 14.72 1.93 -18.39
C LEU A 203 15.11 3.26 -19.02
N SER A 204 15.20 4.31 -18.21
CA SER A 204 15.69 5.62 -18.64
C SER A 204 17.15 5.62 -19.13
N THR A 205 17.89 4.56 -18.83
CA THR A 205 19.26 4.34 -19.33
C THR A 205 19.31 3.77 -20.76
N GLY A 206 18.15 3.40 -21.33
CA GLY A 206 18.05 2.71 -22.62
C GLY A 206 18.14 1.17 -22.54
N GLU A 207 18.39 0.62 -21.35
CA GLU A 207 18.38 -0.83 -21.12
C GLU A 207 16.95 -1.37 -21.08
N PHE A 208 16.73 -2.52 -21.71
CA PHE A 208 15.48 -3.27 -21.61
C PHE A 208 15.63 -4.42 -20.63
N LEU A 209 14.79 -4.44 -19.59
CA LEU A 209 14.68 -5.55 -18.65
C LEU A 209 13.53 -6.46 -19.07
N ALA A 210 13.86 -7.65 -19.60
CA ALA A 210 12.88 -8.68 -19.88
C ALA A 210 12.30 -9.23 -18.57
N ALA A 211 10.99 -9.13 -18.40
CA ALA A 211 10.26 -9.57 -17.21
C ALA A 211 8.79 -9.79 -17.55
N ARG A 212 8.21 -10.87 -17.00
CA ARG A 212 6.78 -11.17 -17.17
C ARG A 212 5.91 -10.67 -16.03
N THR A 213 6.54 -10.38 -14.89
CA THR A 213 5.88 -9.82 -13.72
C THR A 213 6.48 -8.47 -13.38
N VAL A 214 5.77 -7.40 -13.72
CA VAL A 214 6.09 -6.03 -13.35
C VAL A 214 5.10 -5.55 -12.31
N ILE A 215 5.60 -4.93 -11.24
CA ILE A 215 4.83 -4.50 -10.09
C ILE A 215 5.04 -2.99 -9.90
N TRP A 216 3.94 -2.24 -9.87
CA TRP A 216 3.93 -0.81 -9.68
C TRP A 216 3.69 -0.46 -8.21
N ALA A 217 4.73 0.02 -7.54
CA ALA A 217 4.68 0.53 -6.18
C ALA A 217 5.06 2.03 -6.10
N ALA A 218 5.13 2.71 -7.25
CA ALA A 218 5.58 4.10 -7.34
C ALA A 218 4.40 5.08 -7.31
N GLY A 219 4.41 5.98 -6.33
CA GLY A 219 3.50 7.13 -6.31
C GLY A 219 2.03 6.79 -6.03
N THR A 220 1.34 7.77 -5.48
CA THR A 220 -0.10 7.72 -5.21
C THR A 220 -0.74 9.04 -5.61
N ARG A 221 -2.03 8.98 -5.95
CA ARG A 221 -2.87 10.16 -6.16
C ARG A 221 -4.18 9.99 -5.41
N ALA A 222 -4.81 11.09 -5.01
CA ALA A 222 -6.12 11.03 -4.41
C ALA A 222 -7.19 10.69 -5.47
N PRO A 223 -8.33 10.10 -5.07
CA PRO A 223 -9.43 9.81 -5.99
C PRO A 223 -9.99 11.08 -6.66
N SER A 224 -10.27 10.99 -7.97
CA SER A 224 -10.66 12.15 -8.79
C SER A 224 -11.98 12.79 -8.37
N PHE A 225 -12.90 12.05 -7.73
CA PHE A 225 -14.16 12.61 -7.27
C PHE A 225 -13.98 13.77 -6.29
N LEU A 226 -12.83 13.87 -5.59
CA LEU A 226 -12.54 14.98 -4.69
C LEU A 226 -12.48 16.34 -5.40
N GLN A 227 -12.25 16.36 -6.73
CA GLN A 227 -12.33 17.58 -7.53
C GLN A 227 -13.73 18.22 -7.50
N SER A 228 -14.78 17.44 -7.29
CA SER A 228 -16.16 17.95 -7.18
C SER A 228 -16.40 18.83 -5.94
N LEU A 229 -15.50 18.80 -4.95
CA LEU A 229 -15.58 19.70 -3.79
C LEU A 229 -15.34 21.17 -4.18
N GLY A 230 -14.73 21.45 -5.34
CA GLY A 230 -14.47 22.82 -5.80
C GLY A 230 -13.48 23.60 -4.93
N VAL A 231 -12.64 22.89 -4.17
CA VAL A 231 -11.66 23.48 -3.24
C VAL A 231 -10.22 23.26 -3.74
N PRO A 232 -9.23 24.03 -3.25
CA PRO A 232 -7.84 23.83 -3.62
C PRO A 232 -7.36 22.40 -3.34
N LEU A 233 -6.76 21.80 -4.36
CA LEU A 233 -6.09 20.50 -4.28
C LEU A 233 -4.59 20.66 -4.46
N ASP A 234 -3.81 19.76 -3.88
CA ASP A 234 -2.38 19.68 -4.19
C ASP A 234 -2.12 19.00 -5.55
N ARG A 235 -0.85 18.92 -5.96
CA ARG A 235 -0.43 18.29 -7.22
C ARG A 235 -0.85 16.82 -7.37
N ASN A 236 -1.15 16.13 -6.28
CA ASN A 236 -1.57 14.73 -6.24
C ASN A 236 -3.10 14.59 -6.09
N GLY A 237 -3.85 15.69 -6.15
CA GLY A 237 -5.31 15.73 -6.01
C GLY A 237 -5.80 15.66 -4.56
N ARG A 238 -4.93 15.75 -3.56
CA ARG A 238 -5.32 15.73 -2.15
C ARG A 238 -5.94 17.06 -1.75
N VAL A 239 -6.94 17.00 -0.89
CA VAL A 239 -7.65 18.19 -0.39
C VAL A 239 -6.78 18.90 0.65
N VAL A 240 -6.51 20.20 0.45
CA VAL A 240 -5.82 21.01 1.46
C VAL A 240 -6.78 21.30 2.61
N VAL A 241 -6.49 20.72 3.78
CA VAL A 241 -7.36 20.81 4.97
C VAL A 241 -6.81 21.76 6.02
N ALA A 242 -7.70 22.28 6.87
CA ALA A 242 -7.34 23.03 8.06
C ALA A 242 -6.73 22.13 9.16
N LEU A 243 -6.21 22.73 10.24
CA LEU A 243 -5.62 21.99 11.37
C LEU A 243 -6.61 21.10 12.11
N ASP A 244 -7.92 21.33 11.95
CA ASP A 244 -8.98 20.47 12.47
C ASP A 244 -9.45 19.38 11.46
N CYS A 245 -8.73 19.23 10.35
CA CYS A 245 -9.03 18.38 9.18
C CYS A 245 -10.29 18.80 8.39
N SER A 246 -10.89 19.96 8.67
CA SER A 246 -12.02 20.45 7.89
C SER A 246 -11.58 21.02 6.53
N VAL A 247 -12.51 21.02 5.58
CA VAL A 247 -12.32 21.66 4.28
C VAL A 247 -12.56 23.17 4.42
N PRO A 248 -11.60 24.04 4.02
CA PRO A 248 -11.81 25.48 4.04
C PRO A 248 -13.09 25.89 3.27
N GLY A 249 -13.96 26.67 3.93
CA GLY A 249 -15.27 27.07 3.39
C GLY A 249 -16.42 26.11 3.69
N PHE A 250 -16.14 24.87 4.11
CA PHE A 250 -17.15 23.85 4.43
C PHE A 250 -16.83 23.18 5.79
N PRO A 251 -17.10 23.86 6.92
CA PRO A 251 -16.73 23.40 8.27
C PRO A 251 -17.40 22.09 8.70
N GLU A 252 -18.43 21.63 7.98
CA GLU A 252 -19.11 20.35 8.15
C GLU A 252 -18.44 19.18 7.40
N ILE A 253 -17.50 19.46 6.49
CA ILE A 253 -16.79 18.45 5.68
C ILE A 253 -15.37 18.29 6.21
N PHE A 254 -14.97 17.05 6.49
CA PHE A 254 -13.64 16.66 6.92
C PHE A 254 -13.02 15.72 5.90
N VAL A 255 -11.72 15.89 5.60
CA VAL A 255 -10.96 14.95 4.77
C VAL A 255 -9.79 14.42 5.60
N ILE A 256 -9.62 13.10 5.64
CA ILE A 256 -8.58 12.43 6.44
C ILE A 256 -7.83 11.36 5.65
N GLY A 257 -6.71 10.90 6.20
CA GLY A 257 -5.86 9.88 5.61
C GLY A 257 -5.17 10.37 4.35
N ASP A 258 -4.90 9.45 3.41
CA ASP A 258 -4.12 9.74 2.21
C ASP A 258 -4.75 10.80 1.28
N ALA A 259 -6.07 11.03 1.41
CA ALA A 259 -6.79 12.03 0.64
C ALA A 259 -6.57 13.48 1.15
N ALA A 260 -6.02 13.64 2.34
CA ALA A 260 -5.80 14.94 2.97
C ALA A 260 -4.36 15.42 2.77
N CYS A 261 -4.21 16.67 2.32
CA CYS A 261 -2.98 17.43 2.44
C CYS A 261 -3.04 18.23 3.74
N PHE A 262 -2.60 17.62 4.84
CA PHE A 262 -2.51 18.24 6.15
C PHE A 262 -1.11 18.82 6.37
N ARG A 263 -1.02 20.12 6.62
CA ARG A 263 0.23 20.83 6.87
C ARG A 263 0.17 21.52 8.22
N ASP A 264 1.22 21.30 9.01
CA ASP A 264 1.40 21.87 10.32
C ASP A 264 2.79 22.51 10.41
N GLU A 265 2.92 23.63 11.11
CA GLU A 265 4.20 24.36 11.20
C GLU A 265 5.29 23.56 11.92
N ARG A 266 4.90 22.69 12.88
CA ARG A 266 5.85 21.92 13.70
C ARG A 266 6.31 20.64 13.00
N TYR A 267 5.41 19.98 12.27
CA TYR A 267 5.69 18.67 11.66
C TYR A 267 5.79 18.70 10.13
N GLY A 268 5.51 19.84 9.51
CA GLY A 268 5.41 19.97 8.06
C GLY A 268 4.16 19.25 7.52
N GLU A 269 4.29 18.70 6.31
CA GLU A 269 3.23 17.90 5.71
C GLU A 269 3.25 16.48 6.27
N LEU A 270 2.09 15.99 6.74
CA LEU A 270 2.01 14.64 7.26
C LEU A 270 2.08 13.58 6.15
N PRO A 271 2.80 12.46 6.36
CA PRO A 271 2.94 11.42 5.36
C PRO A 271 1.66 10.57 5.22
N GLN A 272 1.47 9.99 4.04
CA GLN A 272 0.37 9.06 3.70
C GLN A 272 0.61 7.69 4.35
N LEU A 273 0.35 7.59 5.66
CA LEU A 273 0.57 6.37 6.45
C LEU A 273 -0.66 6.00 7.28
N ALA A 274 -0.91 4.70 7.45
CA ALA A 274 -2.04 4.20 8.23
C ALA A 274 -2.10 4.74 9.69
N PRO A 275 -0.98 4.86 10.44
CA PRO A 275 -1.00 5.47 11.77
C PRO A 275 -1.44 6.94 11.77
N VAL A 276 -1.16 7.69 10.71
CA VAL A 276 -1.62 9.09 10.55
C VAL A 276 -3.14 9.10 10.34
N ALA A 277 -3.65 8.29 9.41
CA ALA A 277 -5.08 8.16 9.15
C ALA A 277 -5.88 7.75 10.41
N LEU A 278 -5.37 6.80 11.20
CA LEU A 278 -5.98 6.37 12.46
C LEU A 278 -6.03 7.51 13.49
N GLN A 279 -4.97 8.31 13.59
CA GLN A 279 -4.92 9.45 14.50
C GLN A 279 -5.89 10.55 14.08
N GLN A 280 -5.93 10.89 12.79
CA GLN A 280 -6.88 11.85 12.23
C GLN A 280 -8.33 11.42 12.43
N GLY A 281 -8.65 10.14 12.17
CA GLY A 281 -10.00 9.60 12.43
C GLY A 281 -10.43 9.73 13.88
N ARG A 282 -9.53 9.39 14.84
CA ARG A 282 -9.80 9.58 16.28
C ARG A 282 -9.92 11.04 16.68
N PHE A 283 -9.22 11.93 15.99
CA PHE A 283 -9.25 13.37 16.25
C PHE A 283 -10.55 14.00 15.75
N VAL A 284 -10.92 13.76 14.49
CA VAL A 284 -12.19 14.23 13.90
C VAL A 284 -13.40 13.68 14.67
N ALA A 285 -13.38 12.41 15.05
CA ALA A 285 -14.45 11.82 15.87
C ALA A 285 -14.65 12.56 17.21
N ARG A 286 -13.58 13.05 17.84
CA ARG A 286 -13.65 13.85 19.08
C ARG A 286 -14.24 15.25 18.81
N ILE A 287 -13.95 15.85 17.67
CA ILE A 287 -14.54 17.13 17.26
C ILE A 287 -16.05 16.96 17.04
N LEU A 288 -16.45 15.97 16.24
CA LEU A 288 -17.85 15.71 15.93
C LEU A 288 -18.67 15.43 17.20
N ARG A 289 -18.14 14.64 18.14
CA ARG A 289 -18.82 14.36 19.42
C ARG A 289 -19.10 15.62 20.25
N LYS A 290 -18.29 16.68 20.10
CA LYS A 290 -18.52 17.98 20.79
C LYS A 290 -19.51 18.87 20.04
N ARG A 291 -19.64 18.71 18.72
CA ARG A 291 -20.54 19.51 17.86
C ARG A 291 -21.95 18.93 17.79
N LEU A 292 -22.10 17.62 17.98
CA LEU A 292 -23.41 16.98 18.02
C LEU A 292 -24.15 17.34 19.32
N PRO A 293 -25.45 17.70 19.25
CA PRO A 293 -26.25 18.01 20.43
C PRO A 293 -26.26 16.81 21.40
N HIS A 294 -26.19 17.08 22.70
CA HIS A 294 -26.31 16.08 23.77
C HIS A 294 -27.75 15.56 23.92
N THR A 295 -28.37 15.10 22.85
CA THR A 295 -29.66 14.41 22.93
C THR A 295 -29.42 12.95 23.31
N ASN A 296 -29.82 12.62 24.54
CA ASN A 296 -29.77 11.32 25.22
C ASN A 296 -28.49 10.52 25.03
N ALA A 297 -27.66 10.55 26.08
CA ALA A 297 -26.47 9.74 26.27
C ALA A 297 -26.51 8.43 25.48
N LEU A 298 -25.70 8.34 24.42
CA LEU A 298 -25.23 7.05 23.93
C LEU A 298 -24.69 6.32 25.18
N PRO A 299 -25.11 5.08 25.47
CA PRO A 299 -24.46 4.29 26.50
C PRO A 299 -22.98 4.36 26.19
N SER A 300 -22.19 4.74 27.20
CA SER A 300 -20.74 4.93 27.07
C SER A 300 -20.21 3.94 26.06
N ALA A 301 -19.80 4.45 24.89
CA ALA A 301 -19.19 3.60 23.90
C ALA A 301 -18.03 2.96 24.64
N THR A 302 -18.15 1.67 24.95
CA THR A 302 -17.05 0.89 25.50
C THR A 302 -15.94 1.19 24.54
N ALA A 303 -14.93 1.93 25.00
CA ALA A 303 -13.78 2.22 24.19
C ALA A 303 -13.41 0.86 23.62
N ILE A 304 -13.52 0.68 22.31
CA ILE A 304 -12.79 -0.39 21.66
C ILE A 304 -11.36 0.07 21.88
N LYS A 305 -10.82 -0.26 23.06
CA LYS A 305 -9.40 -0.45 23.28
C LYS A 305 -9.08 -1.61 22.36
N ALA A 306 -8.92 -1.31 21.07
CA ALA A 306 -7.86 -1.92 20.32
C ALA A 306 -6.59 -1.48 21.07
N SER A 307 -6.28 -2.18 22.15
CA SER A 307 -4.91 -2.22 22.64
C SER A 307 -4.15 -2.91 21.52
N TRP A 308 -3.72 -2.13 20.55
CA TRP A 308 -2.49 -2.47 19.86
C TRP A 308 -1.42 -2.33 20.93
N ARG A 309 -1.20 -3.41 21.69
CA ARG A 309 0.13 -3.64 22.22
C ARG A 309 0.96 -3.81 20.95
N PRO A 310 2.03 -3.04 20.74
CA PRO A 310 3.11 -3.63 19.98
C PRO A 310 3.35 -4.96 20.70
N SER A 311 3.17 -6.10 20.02
CA SER A 311 4.03 -7.22 20.41
C SER A 311 5.40 -6.59 20.54
N GLY A 312 6.12 -6.83 21.64
CA GLY A 312 7.48 -6.32 21.81
C GLY A 312 8.46 -6.87 20.77
N GLU A 313 7.95 -7.33 19.63
CA GLU A 313 8.64 -7.79 18.46
C GLU A 313 8.98 -6.58 17.58
N PRO A 314 10.27 -6.36 17.31
CA PRO A 314 10.71 -5.39 16.33
C PRO A 314 10.08 -5.67 14.96
N ALA A 315 9.89 -4.62 14.16
CA ALA A 315 9.54 -4.77 12.75
C ALA A 315 10.55 -5.71 12.05
N PRO A 316 10.18 -6.47 11.00
CA PRO A 316 11.04 -7.49 10.40
C PRO A 316 12.47 -7.00 10.05
N TRP A 317 12.61 -5.74 9.61
CA TRP A 317 13.92 -5.12 9.30
C TRP A 317 14.78 -4.77 10.53
N GLN A 318 14.25 -4.87 11.75
CA GLN A 318 14.97 -4.63 13.00
C GLN A 318 15.57 -5.91 13.61
N ARG A 319 15.35 -7.11 13.03
CA ARG A 319 15.82 -8.39 13.60
C ARG A 319 17.29 -8.74 13.36
N CYS A 320 18.05 -7.98 12.59
CA CYS A 320 19.48 -8.26 12.41
C CYS A 320 20.33 -7.64 13.54
N ARG A 321 20.32 -8.28 14.71
CA ARG A 321 21.43 -8.19 15.68
C ARG A 321 22.26 -9.46 15.60
N ARG A 322 23.58 -9.29 15.43
CA ARG A 322 24.58 -10.36 15.46
C ARG A 322 24.43 -11.18 16.75
N SER A 323 24.22 -12.49 16.63
CA SER A 323 24.68 -13.46 17.63
C SER A 323 25.94 -14.13 17.08
N SER A 324 27.09 -13.67 17.57
CA SER A 324 28.35 -14.38 17.45
C SER A 324 28.27 -15.64 18.31
N THR A 325 28.13 -16.82 17.70
CA THR A 325 28.74 -18.10 18.09
C THR A 325 28.26 -19.20 17.14
N SER A 326 29.23 -19.80 16.45
CA SER A 326 29.28 -21.17 15.89
C SER A 326 28.01 -22.04 15.87
N GLY A 327 27.58 -22.42 14.67
CA GLY A 327 27.04 -23.76 14.36
C GLY A 327 25.57 -24.05 14.68
N ALA A 328 24.94 -24.77 13.74
CA ALA A 328 23.72 -25.58 13.85
C ALA A 328 22.35 -24.95 13.46
N SER A 329 21.81 -25.52 12.37
CA SER A 329 20.39 -25.88 12.10
C SER A 329 19.28 -24.87 12.37
N TRP A 330 18.65 -24.39 11.28
CA TRP A 330 17.36 -23.72 11.26
C TRP A 330 16.22 -24.76 11.39
N HIS A 331 15.75 -25.01 12.61
CA HIS A 331 14.45 -25.64 12.82
C HIS A 331 13.36 -24.56 12.86
N GLY A 332 12.31 -24.78 12.07
CA GLY A 332 11.15 -23.90 11.99
C GLY A 332 10.40 -23.74 13.30
N CYS A 333 9.82 -22.56 13.50
CA CYS A 333 8.80 -22.31 14.51
C CYS A 333 7.47 -22.04 13.82
N SER A 334 6.72 -23.13 13.63
CA SER A 334 5.27 -23.15 13.77
C SER A 334 4.87 -22.66 15.17
N GLY A 335 3.97 -21.68 15.27
CA GLY A 335 3.43 -21.23 16.55
C GLY A 335 2.50 -20.03 16.46
N LEU A 336 1.21 -20.33 16.26
CA LEU A 336 -0.01 -19.53 16.48
C LEU A 336 -0.33 -18.35 15.54
#